data_AF-A0A821FP53-F1
#
_entry.id   AF-A0A821FP53-F1
#
_cell.length_a   1.000
_cell.length_b   1.000
_cell.length_c   1.000
_cell.angle_alpha   90.00
_cell.angle_beta   90.00
_cell.angle_gamma   90.00
#
_symmetry.space_group_name_H-M   'P 1'
#
loop_
_entity.id
_entity.type
_entity.pdbx_description
1 polymer ?
#
loop_
_entity_poly.entity_id
_entity_poly.type
_entity_poly.pdbx_seq_one_letter_code
_entity_poly.pdbx_strand_id
1 'polypeptide(L)'
;MKQLLTSILSRKSLRKLKLGDGDDIITDMRWPIRCKLENMTISGKCNWDITYFIISHSPHLRKLILERFSLDENITIESDMKQCDHLTSLSLYISYEITMNDLELFLIFLGKLTYLQLFGPGYRADPS
;
A
#
# COMPACT_ATOMS: atom_id res chain seq x y z
N MET A 1 -1.87 -1.20 -21.69
CA MET A 1 -2.18 -1.77 -20.36
C MET A 1 -2.67 -0.71 -19.36
N LYS A 2 -1.96 0.41 -19.18
CA LYS A 2 -2.33 1.50 -18.24
C LYS A 2 -3.74 2.07 -18.45
N GLN A 3 -4.11 2.41 -19.69
CA GLN A 3 -5.46 2.90 -20.02
C GLN A 3 -6.58 1.90 -19.69
N LEU A 4 -6.31 0.60 -19.85
CA LEU A 4 -7.25 -0.46 -19.52
C LEU A 4 -7.50 -0.51 -18.01
N LEU A 5 -6.44 -0.43 -17.21
CA LEU A 5 -6.56 -0.41 -15.74
C LEU A 5 -7.28 0.83 -15.22
N THR A 6 -6.97 2.02 -15.74
CA THR A 6 -7.74 3.23 -15.43
C THR A 6 -9.23 3.07 -15.77
N SER A 7 -9.56 2.48 -16.92
CA SER A 7 -10.94 2.19 -17.30
C SER A 7 -11.61 1.20 -16.33
N ILE A 8 -10.90 0.14 -15.92
CA ILE A 8 -11.38 -0.84 -14.94
C ILE A 8 -11.65 -0.19 -13.59
N LEU A 9 -10.70 0.62 -13.07
CA LEU A 9 -10.83 1.34 -11.80
C LEU A 9 -11.95 2.39 -11.80
N SER A 10 -12.31 2.90 -12.98
CA SER A 10 -13.39 3.86 -13.14
C SER A 10 -14.78 3.21 -13.03
N ARG A 11 -14.86 1.87 -13.03
CA ARG A 11 -16.15 1.15 -12.93
C ARG A 11 -16.71 1.29 -11.52
N LYS A 12 -17.94 1.81 -11.43
CA LYS A 12 -18.67 1.97 -10.16
C LYS A 12 -18.92 0.67 -9.40
N SER A 13 -18.86 -0.49 -10.06
CA SER A 13 -19.09 -1.81 -9.47
C SER A 13 -17.81 -2.51 -9.00
N LEU A 14 -16.62 -2.01 -9.38
CA LEU A 14 -15.38 -2.65 -8.96
C LEU A 14 -15.14 -2.36 -7.47
N ARG A 15 -14.97 -3.43 -6.68
CA ARG A 15 -14.70 -3.38 -5.23
C ARG A 15 -13.43 -4.08 -4.84
N LYS A 16 -12.96 -5.00 -5.68
CA LYS A 16 -11.78 -5.84 -5.44
C LYS A 16 -10.89 -5.82 -6.67
N LEU A 17 -9.59 -5.69 -6.47
CA LEU A 17 -8.59 -5.73 -7.53
C LEU A 17 -7.39 -6.52 -7.01
N LYS A 18 -6.96 -7.52 -7.79
CA LYS A 18 -5.68 -8.19 -7.59
C LYS A 18 -4.78 -7.90 -8.78
N LEU A 19 -3.59 -7.38 -8.52
CA LEU A 19 -2.56 -7.11 -9.52
C LEU A 19 -1.39 -8.09 -9.31
N GLY A 20 -0.87 -8.61 -10.41
CA GLY A 20 0.35 -9.42 -10.45
C GLY A 20 1.62 -8.54 -10.43
N ASP A 21 2.75 -9.10 -10.86
CA ASP A 21 3.99 -8.35 -11.11
C ASP A 21 3.73 -7.24 -12.14
N GLY A 22 4.11 -6.00 -11.81
CA GLY A 22 3.87 -4.83 -12.67
C GLY A 22 4.08 -3.48 -11.97
N ASP A 23 5.17 -3.35 -11.21
CA ASP A 23 5.48 -2.21 -10.33
C ASP A 23 5.30 -0.85 -11.05
N ASP A 24 5.74 -0.74 -12.32
CA ASP A 24 5.64 0.47 -13.15
C ASP A 24 4.21 0.85 -13.57
N ILE A 25 3.25 -0.07 -13.42
CA ILE A 25 1.90 0.13 -13.91
C ILE A 25 1.07 0.94 -12.90
N ILE A 26 1.36 0.80 -11.60
CA ILE A 26 0.58 1.42 -10.53
C ILE A 26 0.89 2.91 -10.42
N THR A 27 2.15 3.30 -10.52
CA THR A 27 2.61 4.70 -10.44
C THR A 27 2.22 5.50 -11.68
N ASP A 28 2.30 4.88 -12.85
CA ASP A 28 2.04 5.56 -14.12
C ASP A 28 0.57 5.54 -14.57
N MET A 29 -0.31 4.80 -13.88
CA MET A 29 -1.73 4.82 -14.22
C MET A 29 -2.44 6.00 -13.58
N ARG A 30 -3.43 6.55 -14.31
CA ARG A 30 -4.32 7.55 -13.74
C ARG A 30 -5.31 6.89 -12.79
N TRP A 31 -5.28 7.28 -11.52
CA TRP A 31 -6.29 6.91 -10.55
C TRP A 31 -7.56 7.75 -10.74
N PRO A 32 -8.73 7.13 -10.93
CA PRO A 32 -9.97 7.87 -11.05
C PRO A 32 -10.39 8.44 -9.70
N ILE A 33 -10.78 9.71 -9.67
CA ILE A 33 -11.29 10.43 -8.48
C ILE A 33 -12.43 9.67 -7.78
N ARG A 34 -13.21 8.90 -8.55
CA ARG A 34 -14.35 8.12 -8.05
C ARG A 34 -14.02 6.65 -7.82
N CYS A 35 -12.77 6.29 -7.59
CA CYS A 35 -12.39 4.90 -7.33
C CYS A 35 -13.16 4.35 -6.13
N LYS A 36 -13.83 3.20 -6.31
CA LYS A 36 -14.64 2.53 -5.28
C LYS A 36 -13.98 1.25 -4.77
N LEU A 37 -12.67 1.14 -4.95
CA LEU A 37 -11.93 -0.04 -4.52
C LEU A 37 -11.95 -0.13 -3.00
N GLU A 38 -12.36 -1.29 -2.49
CA GLU A 38 -12.42 -1.58 -1.04
C GLU A 38 -11.36 -2.59 -0.63
N ASN A 39 -10.94 -3.47 -1.55
CA ASN A 39 -9.93 -4.49 -1.32
C ASN A 39 -8.92 -4.50 -2.46
N MET A 40 -7.64 -4.43 -2.12
CA MET A 40 -6.56 -4.53 -3.10
C MET A 40 -5.54 -5.56 -2.66
N THR A 41 -5.08 -6.36 -3.62
CA THR A 41 -3.95 -7.27 -3.46
C THR A 41 -2.93 -6.99 -4.54
N ILE A 42 -1.67 -6.85 -4.15
CA ILE A 42 -0.56 -6.66 -5.07
C ILE A 42 0.45 -7.76 -4.82
N SER A 43 0.66 -8.58 -5.84
CA SER A 43 1.67 -9.64 -5.83
C SER A 43 3.05 -9.15 -6.29
N GLY A 44 3.10 -8.00 -6.99
CA GLY A 44 4.33 -7.32 -7.40
C GLY A 44 5.04 -6.61 -6.25
N LYS A 45 6.25 -6.09 -6.51
CA LYS A 45 6.98 -5.35 -5.49
C LYS A 45 6.27 -4.04 -5.19
N CYS A 46 6.21 -3.69 -3.93
CA CYS A 46 5.66 -2.42 -3.47
C CYS A 46 6.58 -1.83 -2.43
N ASN A 47 6.90 -0.55 -2.60
CA ASN A 47 7.57 0.24 -1.59
C ASN A 47 6.58 1.18 -0.88
N TRP A 48 7.11 2.04 0.00
CA TRP A 48 6.33 3.05 0.71
C TRP A 48 5.59 3.99 -0.25
N ASP A 49 6.28 4.55 -1.23
CA ASP A 49 5.71 5.55 -2.14
C ASP A 49 4.53 4.99 -2.93
N ILE A 50 4.67 3.77 -3.47
CA ILE A 50 3.60 3.07 -4.17
C ILE A 50 2.42 2.83 -3.23
N THR A 51 2.70 2.39 -2.00
CA THR A 51 1.68 2.10 -0.99
C THR A 51 0.90 3.36 -0.61
N TYR A 52 1.60 4.45 -0.32
CA TYR A 52 1.01 5.76 -0.03
C TYR A 52 0.20 6.27 -1.21
N PHE A 53 0.72 6.16 -2.43
CA PHE A 53 0.02 6.57 -3.65
C PHE A 53 -1.32 5.82 -3.82
N ILE A 54 -1.33 4.50 -3.63
CA ILE A 54 -2.56 3.70 -3.69
C ILE A 54 -3.57 4.17 -2.65
N ILE A 55 -3.12 4.30 -1.40
CA ILE A 55 -4.00 4.62 -0.27
C ILE A 55 -4.59 6.03 -0.44
N SER A 56 -3.76 7.03 -0.76
CA SER A 56 -4.20 8.41 -0.97
C SER A 56 -5.21 8.58 -2.11
N HIS A 57 -5.13 7.72 -3.14
CA HIS A 57 -6.04 7.75 -4.29
C HIS A 57 -7.24 6.78 -4.17
N SER A 58 -7.34 6.05 -3.06
CA SER A 58 -8.39 5.04 -2.83
C SER A 58 -9.16 5.29 -1.53
N PRO A 59 -9.96 6.36 -1.40
CA PRO A 59 -10.61 6.71 -0.12
C PRO A 59 -11.59 5.66 0.44
N HIS A 60 -11.99 4.70 -0.38
CA HIS A 60 -12.85 3.57 0.00
C HIS A 60 -12.07 2.29 0.35
N LEU A 61 -10.75 2.28 0.19
CA LEU A 61 -9.93 1.11 0.46
C LEU A 61 -9.97 0.79 1.95
N ARG A 62 -10.36 -0.44 2.28
CA ARG A 62 -10.43 -0.94 3.65
C ARG A 62 -9.37 -1.99 3.90
N LYS A 63 -9.04 -2.77 2.87
CA LYS A 63 -8.09 -3.87 2.95
C LYS A 63 -7.02 -3.75 1.87
N LEU A 64 -5.75 -3.81 2.29
CA LEU A 64 -4.60 -3.87 1.41
C LEU A 64 -3.73 -5.09 1.76
N ILE A 65 -3.35 -5.85 0.74
CA ILE A 65 -2.42 -6.98 0.86
C ILE A 65 -1.26 -6.71 -0.10
N LEU A 66 -0.04 -6.62 0.45
CA LEU A 66 1.20 -6.47 -0.31
C LEU A 66 2.01 -7.75 -0.14
N GLU A 67 2.07 -8.60 -1.16
CA GLU A 67 2.76 -9.89 -1.09
C GLU A 67 4.27 -9.77 -1.33
N ARG A 68 4.77 -8.59 -1.71
CA ARG A 68 6.20 -8.29 -1.84
C ARG A 68 6.50 -6.84 -1.43
N PHE A 69 6.49 -6.58 -0.13
CA PHE A 69 6.73 -5.26 0.43
C PHE A 69 8.19 -5.02 0.79
N SER A 70 8.69 -3.82 0.49
CA SER A 70 9.97 -3.29 0.97
C SER A 70 9.76 -1.88 1.54
N LEU A 71 10.48 -1.52 2.59
CA LEU A 71 10.66 -0.12 2.94
C LEU A 71 12.01 0.30 2.38
N ASP A 72 12.02 1.33 1.55
CA ASP A 72 13.27 1.91 1.08
C ASP A 72 13.93 2.63 2.26
N GLU A 73 15.26 2.57 2.37
CA GLU A 73 16.04 3.10 3.51
C GLU A 73 15.87 4.61 3.76
N ASN A 74 15.16 5.33 2.87
CA ASN A 74 14.91 6.75 2.94
C ASN A 74 13.40 7.06 3.02
N ILE A 75 12.67 6.46 3.98
CA ILE A 75 11.30 6.88 4.27
C ILE A 75 11.34 8.34 4.73
N THR A 76 11.01 9.26 3.81
CA THR A 76 10.77 10.65 4.19
C THR A 76 9.28 10.75 4.48
N ILE A 77 8.91 10.68 5.76
CA ILE A 77 7.56 11.12 6.15
C ILE A 77 7.54 12.63 5.95
N GLU A 78 7.02 13.07 4.81
CA GLU A 78 6.82 14.49 4.56
C GLU A 78 5.80 15.04 5.58
N SER A 79 6.04 16.24 6.09
CA SER A 79 5.14 16.93 7.03
C SER A 79 3.71 17.07 6.53
N ASP A 80 3.54 16.97 5.20
CA ASP A 80 2.29 17.23 4.50
C ASP A 80 1.49 15.93 4.24
N MET A 81 2.03 14.77 4.65
CA MET A 81 1.34 13.49 4.52
C MET A 81 0.08 13.47 5.39
N LYS A 82 -1.08 13.44 4.74
CA LYS A 82 -2.37 13.36 5.43
C LYS A 82 -2.60 11.96 5.96
N GLN A 83 -2.83 11.86 7.27
CA GLN A 83 -3.16 10.60 7.94
C GLN A 83 -4.25 9.81 7.18
N CYS A 84 -4.02 8.51 7.02
CA CYS A 84 -4.95 7.60 6.38
C CYS A 84 -5.88 6.97 7.43
N ASP A 85 -7.11 7.49 7.49
CA ASP A 85 -8.14 7.03 8.43
C ASP A 85 -9.13 6.03 7.83
N HIS A 86 -8.87 5.54 6.63
CA HIS A 86 -9.86 4.77 5.88
C HIS A 86 -9.42 3.31 5.71
N LEU A 87 -8.12 3.01 5.71
CA LEU A 87 -7.60 1.65 5.71
C LEU A 87 -7.72 1.02 7.11
N THR A 88 -8.32 -0.16 7.20
CA THR A 88 -8.54 -0.86 8.48
C THR A 88 -7.82 -2.21 8.56
N SER A 89 -7.44 -2.79 7.41
CA SER A 89 -6.78 -4.09 7.33
C SER A 89 -5.57 -4.00 6.40
N LEU A 90 -4.42 -4.42 6.91
CA LEU A 90 -3.16 -4.48 6.17
C LEU A 90 -2.50 -5.84 6.37
N SER A 91 -2.11 -6.46 5.26
CA SER A 91 -1.22 -7.62 5.26
C SER A 91 0.05 -7.28 4.47
N LEU A 92 1.22 -7.41 5.11
CA LEU A 92 2.52 -7.17 4.50
C LEU A 92 3.32 -8.47 4.47
N TYR A 93 3.80 -8.86 3.30
CA TYR A 93 4.85 -9.86 3.15
C TYR A 93 6.16 -9.14 2.87
N ILE A 94 6.97 -9.03 3.91
CA ILE A 94 8.22 -8.29 3.95
C ILE A 94 9.27 -9.12 3.20
N SER A 95 9.76 -8.57 2.10
CA SER A 95 10.70 -9.27 1.19
C SER A 95 12.17 -9.05 1.56
N TYR A 96 12.46 -8.00 2.32
CA TYR A 96 13.79 -7.56 2.74
C TYR A 96 13.75 -7.16 4.22
N GLU A 97 14.90 -7.00 4.85
CA GLU A 97 14.94 -6.62 6.25
C GLU A 97 14.36 -5.22 6.46
N ILE A 98 13.41 -5.12 7.38
CA ILE A 98 12.78 -3.89 7.83
C ILE A 98 13.06 -3.76 9.32
N THR A 99 13.40 -2.55 9.77
CA THR A 99 13.53 -2.26 11.20
C THR A 99 12.16 -2.05 11.84
N MET A 100 12.06 -2.23 13.15
CA MET A 100 10.80 -1.99 13.85
C MET A 100 10.43 -0.51 13.85
N ASN A 101 11.42 0.38 13.92
CA ASN A 101 11.22 1.83 13.82
C ASN A 101 10.60 2.24 12.47
N ASP A 102 11.10 1.70 11.35
CA ASP A 102 10.55 2.01 10.02
C ASP A 102 9.10 1.54 9.90
N LEU A 103 8.79 0.37 10.45
CA LEU A 103 7.44 -0.16 10.48
C LEU A 103 6.52 0.68 11.38
N GLU A 104 6.99 1.12 12.54
CA GLU A 104 6.21 1.97 13.45
C GLU A 104 5.84 3.30 12.77
N LEU A 105 6.82 3.97 12.15
CA LEU A 105 6.63 5.18 11.37
C LEU A 105 5.60 4.98 10.26
N PHE A 106 5.70 3.89 9.52
CA PHE A 106 4.74 3.48 8.49
C PHE A 106 3.33 3.28 9.07
N LEU A 107 3.20 2.68 10.26
CA LEU A 107 1.91 2.37 10.88
C LEU A 107 1.23 3.60 11.51
N ILE A 108 1.98 4.59 12.01
CA ILE A 108 1.44 5.85 12.53
C ILE A 108 0.58 6.56 11.48
N PHE A 109 0.99 6.47 10.21
CA PHE A 109 0.23 7.00 9.08
C PHE A 109 -1.16 6.34 8.92
N LEU A 110 -1.33 5.10 9.38
CA LEU A 110 -2.54 4.30 9.25
C LEU A 110 -3.41 4.38 10.52
N GLY A 111 -3.93 5.57 10.81
CA GLY A 111 -4.56 5.92 12.09
C GLY A 111 -5.77 5.06 12.54
N LYS A 112 -6.41 4.33 11.62
CA LYS A 112 -7.55 3.42 11.93
C LYS A 112 -7.28 1.96 11.61
N LEU A 113 -6.02 1.56 11.53
CA LEU A 113 -5.66 0.16 11.33
C LEU A 113 -6.13 -0.68 12.52
N THR A 114 -7.00 -1.65 12.28
CA THR A 114 -7.50 -2.58 13.31
C THR A 114 -6.99 -4.00 13.12
N TYR A 115 -6.51 -4.32 11.92
CA TYR A 115 -5.92 -5.61 11.61
C TYR A 115 -4.60 -5.43 10.88
N LEU A 116 -3.53 -5.97 11.47
CA LEU A 116 -2.19 -6.02 10.90
C LEU A 116 -1.73 -7.47 10.83
N GLN A 117 -1.26 -7.87 9.67
CA GLN A 117 -0.63 -9.17 9.48
C GLN A 117 0.72 -8.97 8.79
N LEU A 118 1.76 -9.54 9.37
CA LEU A 118 3.12 -9.40 8.88
C LEU A 118 3.70 -10.80 8.62
N PHE A 119 4.31 -10.98 7.46
CA PHE A 119 4.96 -12.22 7.03
C PHE A 119 6.35 -11.88 6.49
N GLY A 120 7.30 -12.82 6.52
CA GLY A 120 8.61 -12.63 5.89
C GLY A 120 9.76 -13.23 6.71
N PRO A 121 10.97 -13.29 6.11
CA PRO A 121 12.11 -14.01 6.68
C PRO A 121 12.84 -13.30 7.84
N GLY A 122 12.54 -12.05 8.19
CA GLY A 122 13.20 -11.46 9.36
C GLY A 122 12.92 -9.97 9.58
N TYR A 123 12.48 -9.66 10.78
CA TYR A 123 12.61 -8.34 11.38
C TYR A 123 14.03 -8.24 11.91
N ARG A 124 14.75 -7.15 11.61
CA ARG A 124 16.00 -6.86 12.33
C ARG A 124 15.67 -6.04 13.56
N ALA A 125 16.33 -6.36 14.67
CA ALA A 125 16.38 -5.47 15.82
C ALA A 125 17.11 -4.19 15.41
N ASP A 126 16.64 -3.04 15.90
CA ASP A 126 17.30 -1.76 15.66
C ASP A 126 18.75 -1.79 16.16
N PRO A 127 19.70 -1.16 15.44
CA PRO A 127 21.04 -0.97 15.96
C PRO A 127 20.97 -0.12 17.24
N SER A 128 21.65 -0.59 18.29
CA SER A 128 21.70 0.04 19.62
C SER A 128 22.56 1.29 19.64
#